data_AF-M5IPT3-F1
#
_entry.id   AF-M5IPT3-F1
#
_cell.length_a   1.000
_cell.length_b   1.000
_cell.length_c   1.000
_cell.angle_alpha   90.00
_cell.angle_beta   90.00
_cell.angle_gamma   90.00
#
_symmetry.space_group_name_H-M   'P 1'
#
loop_
_entity.id
_entity.type
_entity.pdbx_description
1 polymer ?
#
loop_
_entity_poly.entity_id
_entity_poly.type
_entity_poly.pdbx_seq_one_letter_code
_entity_poly.pdbx_strand_id
1 'polypeptide(L)'
;MAKTTAPLYTPEQEQHAKEIYRALNQSKDLFSQKIRVKKLKEVEGKIKKDKDGNDITNEFGEPERWDNTYHLTYVAMNSGGEHTTRITQAQFNELDEDEIYIANGKIEFRLYADAYNTTPVIVFDKFTPAIELFVTAMLKLEGAKA
;
A
#
# COMPACT_ATOMS: atom_id res chain seq x y z
N MET A 1 -1.99 47.67 -39.18
CA MET A 1 -1.62 46.24 -39.16
C MET A 1 -1.72 45.76 -37.72
N ALA A 2 -2.63 44.82 -37.43
CA ALA A 2 -2.78 44.27 -36.08
C ALA A 2 -1.50 43.49 -35.72
N LYS A 3 -0.90 43.79 -34.57
CA LYS A 3 0.24 43.02 -34.04
C LYS A 3 -0.26 41.60 -33.77
N THR A 4 0.15 40.66 -34.61
CA THR A 4 0.02 39.23 -34.35
C THR A 4 0.73 38.95 -33.03
N THR A 5 -0.05 38.66 -31.98
CA THR A 5 0.48 38.25 -30.69
C THR A 5 1.31 36.98 -30.91
N ALA A 6 2.61 37.05 -30.61
CA ALA A 6 3.45 35.88 -30.63
C ALA A 6 2.84 34.83 -29.69
N PRO A 7 2.80 33.54 -30.09
CA PRO A 7 2.29 32.50 -29.23
C PRO A 7 3.09 32.48 -27.92
N LEU A 8 2.39 32.40 -26.79
CA LEU A 8 2.95 32.41 -25.44
C LEU A 8 3.92 31.25 -25.17
N TYR A 9 3.87 30.20 -25.99
CA TYR A 9 4.73 29.03 -25.91
C TYR A 9 5.26 28.64 -27.29
N THR A 10 6.49 28.15 -27.34
CA THR A 10 7.01 27.47 -28.52
C THR A 10 6.37 26.07 -28.65
N PRO A 11 6.30 25.49 -29.86
CA PRO A 11 5.77 24.13 -30.06
C PRO A 11 6.46 23.08 -29.17
N GLU A 12 7.75 23.25 -28.91
CA GLU A 12 8.55 22.39 -28.04
C GLU A 12 8.13 22.52 -26.56
N GLN A 13 7.87 23.74 -26.09
CA GLN A 13 7.37 23.99 -24.73
C GLN A 13 5.97 23.42 -24.54
N GLU A 14 5.10 23.52 -25.55
CA GLU A 14 3.76 22.95 -25.52
C GLU A 14 3.83 21.41 -25.47
N GLN A 15 4.71 20.79 -26.26
CA GLN A 15 4.91 19.35 -26.27
C GLN A 15 5.45 18.85 -24.93
N HIS A 16 6.45 19.54 -24.36
CA HIS A 16 6.98 19.21 -23.04
C HIS A 16 5.92 19.33 -21.94
N ALA A 17 5.08 20.38 -21.96
CA ALA A 17 3.98 20.53 -21.02
C ALA A 17 2.93 19.40 -21.15
N LYS A 18 2.63 18.95 -22.37
CA LYS A 18 1.74 17.80 -22.62
C LYS A 18 2.34 16.49 -22.09
N GLU A 19 3.65 16.31 -22.20
CA GLU A 19 4.34 15.14 -21.66
C GLU A 19 4.31 15.12 -20.13
N ILE A 20 4.57 16.27 -19.49
CA ILE A 20 4.41 16.42 -18.03
C ILE A 20 2.97 16.12 -17.62
N TYR A 21 1.98 16.70 -18.31
CA TYR A 21 0.57 16.44 -18.03
C TYR A 21 0.24 14.95 -18.14
N ARG A 22 0.71 14.27 -19.19
CA ARG A 22 0.49 12.83 -19.36
C ARG A 22 1.17 12.03 -18.24
N ALA A 23 2.39 12.37 -17.87
CA ALA A 23 3.12 11.70 -16.79
C ALA A 23 2.44 11.90 -15.42
N LEU A 24 1.90 13.09 -15.15
CA LEU A 24 1.15 13.38 -13.93
C LEU A 24 -0.19 12.63 -13.86
N ASN A 25 -0.79 12.31 -15.00
CA ASN A 25 -2.06 11.60 -15.11
C ASN A 25 -1.91 10.10 -15.43
N GLN A 26 -0.68 9.57 -15.45
CA GLN A 26 -0.44 8.13 -15.44
C GLN A 26 -0.73 7.63 -14.02
N SER A 27 -2.00 7.30 -13.79
CA SER A 27 -2.60 6.81 -12.54
C SER A 27 -1.60 6.26 -11.53
N LYS A 28 -1.19 7.10 -10.60
CA LYS A 28 -0.72 6.62 -9.30
C LYS A 28 -1.95 6.69 -8.42
N ASP A 29 -2.66 5.57 -8.30
CA ASP A 29 -3.75 5.46 -7.33
C ASP A 29 -3.11 5.52 -5.94
N LEU A 30 -2.85 6.73 -5.46
CA LEU A 30 -2.22 6.98 -4.18
C LEU A 30 -3.26 6.74 -3.08
N PHE A 31 -2.93 5.84 -2.17
CA PHE A 31 -3.73 5.58 -0.99
C PHE A 31 -2.99 6.12 0.22
N SER A 32 -3.64 6.98 1.00
CA SER A 32 -3.16 7.43 2.30
C SER A 32 -4.32 7.47 3.29
N GLN A 33 -4.19 6.74 4.38
CA GLN A 33 -5.29 6.51 5.30
C GLN A 33 -4.76 6.39 6.73
N LYS A 34 -5.36 7.15 7.65
CA LYS A 34 -5.14 6.96 9.09
C LYS A 34 -5.90 5.72 9.54
N ILE A 35 -5.18 4.76 10.13
CA ILE A 35 -5.73 3.48 10.57
C ILE A 35 -5.36 3.20 12.02
N ARG A 36 -6.18 2.41 12.71
CA ARG A 36 -5.81 1.72 13.95
C ARG A 36 -5.63 0.23 13.65
N VAL A 37 -4.50 -0.34 14.05
CA VAL A 37 -4.27 -1.79 13.95
C VAL A 37 -5.16 -2.47 14.98
N LYS A 38 -6.02 -3.38 14.53
CA LYS A 38 -6.92 -4.13 15.42
C LYS A 38 -6.37 -5.52 15.71
N LYS A 39 -5.79 -6.17 14.70
CA LYS A 39 -5.27 -7.52 14.83
C LYS A 39 -4.21 -7.83 13.78
N LEU A 40 -3.15 -8.49 14.20
CA LEU A 40 -2.14 -9.08 13.34
C LEU A 40 -2.28 -10.61 13.38
N LYS A 41 -2.37 -11.24 12.21
CA LYS A 41 -2.47 -12.69 12.09
C LYS A 41 -1.44 -13.26 11.13
N GLU A 42 -0.56 -14.10 11.66
CA GLU A 42 0.24 -15.02 10.86
C GLU A 42 -0.54 -16.32 10.60
N VAL A 43 -0.50 -16.80 9.37
CA VAL A 43 -1.08 -18.08 8.97
C VAL A 43 0.03 -18.91 8.36
N GLU A 44 0.34 -20.03 9.01
CA GLU A 44 1.32 -21.00 8.52
C GLU A 44 0.94 -21.49 7.12
N GLY A 45 1.95 -21.59 6.26
CA GLY A 45 1.76 -22.15 4.93
C GLY A 45 1.39 -23.63 5.01
N LYS A 46 0.47 -24.03 4.12
CA LYS A 46 0.03 -25.42 4.02
C LYS A 46 1.16 -26.30 3.50
N ILE A 47 1.12 -27.59 3.86
CA ILE A 47 2.01 -28.61 3.28
C ILE A 47 1.77 -28.68 1.77
N LYS A 48 2.85 -28.70 1.00
CA LYS A 48 2.80 -28.85 -0.45
C LYS A 48 2.38 -30.28 -0.79
N LYS A 49 1.43 -30.39 -1.70
CA LYS A 49 0.94 -31.67 -2.21
C LYS A 49 1.37 -31.85 -3.66
N ASP A 50 1.73 -33.07 -4.03
CA ASP A 50 1.95 -33.46 -5.41
C ASP A 50 0.62 -33.53 -6.20
N LYS A 51 0.68 -33.90 -7.48
CA LYS A 51 -0.50 -34.01 -8.34
C LYS A 51 -1.45 -35.14 -7.92
N ASP A 52 -0.95 -36.09 -7.15
CA ASP A 52 -1.65 -37.29 -6.69
C ASP A 52 -2.19 -37.11 -5.24
N GLY A 53 -1.90 -35.98 -4.60
CA GLY A 53 -2.37 -35.59 -3.27
C GLY A 53 -1.45 -35.98 -2.11
N ASN A 54 -0.29 -36.58 -2.39
CA ASN A 54 0.70 -36.95 -1.38
C ASN A 54 1.51 -35.73 -0.94
N ASP A 55 2.02 -35.77 0.28
CA ASP A 55 2.84 -34.70 0.84
C ASP A 55 4.23 -34.72 0.18
N ILE A 56 4.66 -33.58 -0.35
CA ILE A 56 6.01 -33.42 -0.89
C ILE A 56 6.96 -33.29 0.29
N THR A 57 7.98 -34.15 0.34
CA THR A 57 9.02 -34.11 1.37
C THR A 57 10.35 -33.64 0.80
N ASN A 58 11.14 -32.94 1.62
CA ASN A 58 12.51 -32.57 1.28
C ASN A 58 13.47 -33.79 1.36
N GLU A 59 14.75 -33.57 1.07
CA GLU A 59 15.81 -34.60 1.11
C GLU A 59 16.00 -35.26 2.49
N PHE A 60 15.44 -34.66 3.55
CA PHE A 60 15.50 -35.15 4.93
C PHE A 60 14.21 -35.84 5.37
N GLY A 61 13.22 -35.98 4.47
CA GLY A 61 11.92 -36.60 4.76
C GLY A 61 10.94 -35.70 5.51
N GLU A 62 11.23 -34.40 5.64
CA GLU A 62 10.32 -33.44 6.27
C GLU A 62 9.35 -32.85 5.22
N PRO A 63 8.05 -32.64 5.55
CA PRO A 63 7.09 -32.06 4.62
C PRO A 63 7.47 -30.63 4.21
N GLU A 64 7.54 -30.39 2.91
CA GLU A 64 7.76 -29.06 2.34
C GLU A 64 6.48 -28.21 2.47
N ARG A 65 6.60 -26.98 2.96
CA ARG A 65 5.47 -26.07 3.18
C ARG A 65 5.51 -24.87 2.23
N TRP A 66 4.33 -24.32 1.94
CA TRP A 66 4.23 -22.99 1.34
C TRP A 66 4.73 -21.91 2.32
N ASP A 67 5.05 -20.73 1.79
CA ASP A 67 5.41 -19.60 2.65
C ASP A 67 4.22 -19.16 3.53
N ASN A 68 4.55 -18.66 4.72
CA ASN A 68 3.55 -18.11 5.63
C ASN A 68 2.89 -16.86 5.04
N THR A 69 1.66 -16.61 5.48
CA THR A 69 0.87 -15.47 5.01
C THR A 69 0.47 -14.57 6.17
N TYR A 70 0.75 -13.27 6.02
CA TYR A 70 0.59 -12.27 7.08
C TYR A 70 -0.59 -11.36 6.77
N HIS A 71 -1.48 -11.19 7.73
CA HIS A 71 -2.71 -10.43 7.58
C HIS A 71 -2.79 -9.32 8.62
N LEU A 72 -3.19 -8.15 8.15
CA LEU A 72 -3.50 -6.98 8.96
C LEU A 72 -5.02 -6.77 8.96
N THR A 73 -5.61 -6.76 10.15
CA THR A 73 -6.96 -6.24 10.38
C THR A 73 -6.85 -4.83 10.97
N TYR A 74 -7.47 -3.86 10.33
CA TYR A 74 -7.40 -2.46 10.73
C TYR A 74 -8.76 -1.77 10.67
N VAL A 75 -8.91 -0.71 11.46
CA VAL A 75 -10.06 0.20 11.41
C VAL A 75 -9.64 1.50 10.74
N ALA A 76 -10.35 1.89 9.69
CA ALA A 76 -10.17 3.18 9.04
C ALA A 76 -10.71 4.30 9.94
N MET A 77 -9.85 5.23 10.37
CA MET A 77 -10.20 6.23 11.39
C MET A 77 -11.18 7.31 10.89
N ASN A 78 -11.38 7.45 9.58
CA ASN A 78 -12.31 8.41 8.98
C ASN A 78 -13.75 7.86 8.87
N SER A 79 -13.93 6.56 8.67
CA SER A 79 -15.23 5.92 8.43
C SER A 79 -15.65 4.94 9.53
N GLY A 80 -14.70 4.50 10.37
CA GLY A 80 -14.90 3.41 11.34
C GLY A 80 -14.98 2.02 10.70
N GLY A 81 -14.81 1.91 9.38
CA GLY A 81 -14.86 0.65 8.65
C GLY A 81 -13.70 -0.28 9.04
N GLU A 82 -14.03 -1.55 9.27
CA GLU A 82 -13.04 -2.60 9.54
C GLU A 82 -12.68 -3.33 8.24
N HIS A 83 -11.39 -3.48 8.00
CA HIS A 83 -10.86 -4.09 6.78
C HIS A 83 -9.74 -5.06 7.13
N THR A 84 -9.65 -6.14 6.36
CA THR A 84 -8.54 -7.11 6.44
C THR A 84 -7.83 -7.15 5.11
N THR A 85 -6.50 -7.05 5.12
CA THR A 85 -5.69 -7.22 3.92
C THR A 85 -4.42 -8.01 4.24
N ARG A 86 -3.80 -8.56 3.19
CA ARG A 86 -2.51 -9.22 3.29
C ARG A 86 -1.39 -8.20 3.23
N ILE A 87 -0.38 -8.38 4.08
CA ILE A 87 0.82 -7.53 4.13
C ILE A 87 2.08 -8.40 4.01
N THR A 88 3.23 -7.78 3.82
CA THR A 88 4.52 -8.49 3.83
C THR A 88 4.91 -8.86 5.26
N GLN A 89 5.83 -9.82 5.42
CA GLN A 89 6.39 -10.16 6.73
C GLN A 89 7.10 -8.96 7.37
N ALA A 90 7.82 -8.17 6.58
CA ALA A 90 8.49 -6.96 7.07
C ALA A 90 7.48 -5.97 7.68
N GLN A 91 6.41 -5.67 6.94
CA GLN A 91 5.33 -4.81 7.43
C GLN A 91 4.63 -5.39 8.65
N PHE A 92 4.47 -6.71 8.73
CA PHE A 92 3.86 -7.36 9.87
C PHE A 92 4.67 -7.15 11.15
N ASN A 93 6.00 -7.23 11.05
CA ASN A 93 6.91 -7.04 12.17
C ASN A 93 7.10 -5.56 12.58
N GLU A 94 6.70 -4.62 11.71
CA GLU A 94 6.76 -3.16 11.98
C GLU A 94 5.51 -2.63 12.71
N LEU A 95 4.47 -3.45 12.83
CA LEU A 95 3.16 -3.03 13.35
C LEU A 95 2.91 -3.60 14.74
N ASP A 96 2.31 -2.77 15.59
CA ASP A 96 1.82 -3.14 16.91
C ASP A 96 0.29 -3.09 16.94
N GLU A 97 -0.34 -4.00 17.68
CA GLU A 97 -1.79 -3.98 17.89
C GLU A 97 -2.22 -2.77 18.72
N ASP A 98 -3.44 -2.28 18.47
CA ASP A 98 -4.05 -1.07 19.06
C ASP A 98 -3.36 0.27 18.76
N GLU A 99 -2.22 0.25 18.08
CA GLU A 99 -1.51 1.45 17.65
C GLU A 99 -2.09 2.10 16.38
N ILE A 100 -1.79 3.39 16.22
CA ILE A 100 -2.31 4.22 15.13
C ILE A 100 -1.22 4.59 14.14
N TYR A 101 -1.47 4.33 12.86
CA TYR A 101 -0.53 4.60 11.79
C TYR A 101 -1.17 5.43 10.68
N ILE A 102 -0.33 6.20 9.98
CA ILE A 102 -0.63 6.71 8.64
C ILE A 102 -0.13 5.67 7.64
N ALA A 103 -1.06 4.91 7.09
CA ALA A 103 -0.80 3.87 6.12
C ALA A 103 -0.82 4.46 4.72
N ASN A 104 0.27 4.32 3.99
CA ASN A 104 0.42 4.78 2.61
C ASN A 104 0.59 3.56 1.71
N GLY A 105 0.06 3.67 0.50
CA GLY A 105 0.14 2.60 -0.48
C GLY A 105 -0.52 2.98 -1.79
N LYS A 106 -1.00 1.95 -2.48
CA LYS A 106 -1.68 2.07 -3.75
C LYS A 106 -2.88 1.14 -3.85
N ILE A 107 -3.77 1.47 -4.78
CA ILE A 107 -4.87 0.57 -5.16
C ILE A 107 -4.39 -0.25 -6.37
N GLU A 108 -4.44 -1.57 -6.25
CA GLU A 108 -4.19 -2.49 -7.35
C GLU A 108 -5.47 -3.22 -7.73
N PHE A 109 -5.76 -3.29 -9.02
CA PHE A 109 -6.90 -4.04 -9.55
C PHE A 109 -6.45 -5.46 -9.89
N ARG A 110 -6.84 -6.42 -9.06
CA ARG A 110 -6.44 -7.83 -9.22
C ARG A 110 -7.56 -8.65 -9.83
N LEU A 111 -7.20 -9.51 -10.79
CA LEU A 111 -8.09 -10.54 -11.33
C LEU A 111 -7.87 -11.83 -10.55
N TYR A 112 -8.92 -12.37 -9.96
CA TYR A 112 -8.88 -13.66 -9.27
C TYR A 112 -9.33 -14.76 -10.24
N ALA A 113 -8.85 -16.00 -10.04
CA ALA A 113 -8.92 -17.09 -11.02
C ALA A 113 -10.33 -17.43 -11.54
N ASP A 114 -11.38 -17.03 -10.82
CA ASP A 114 -12.79 -17.27 -11.17
C ASP A 114 -13.61 -15.98 -11.35
N ALA A 115 -12.96 -14.80 -11.36
CA ALA A 115 -13.64 -13.51 -11.46
C ALA A 115 -13.58 -12.95 -12.88
N TYR A 116 -14.73 -12.54 -13.42
CA TYR A 116 -14.80 -11.81 -14.70
C TYR A 116 -14.34 -10.35 -14.58
N ASN A 117 -14.45 -9.77 -13.37
CA ASN A 117 -14.08 -8.39 -13.09
C ASN A 117 -12.88 -8.32 -12.16
N THR A 118 -12.06 -7.28 -12.31
CA THR A 118 -11.00 -6.98 -11.34
C THR A 118 -11.61 -6.45 -10.04
N THR A 119 -10.95 -6.76 -8.93
CA THR A 119 -11.30 -6.22 -7.61
C THR A 119 -10.22 -5.25 -7.16
N PRO A 120 -10.58 -4.06 -6.65
CA PRO A 120 -9.61 -3.15 -6.06
C PRO A 120 -9.08 -3.73 -4.74
N VAL A 121 -7.77 -3.79 -4.63
CA VAL A 121 -7.05 -4.28 -3.45
C VAL A 121 -6.07 -3.20 -3.02
N ILE A 122 -6.10 -2.84 -1.74
CA ILE A 122 -5.15 -1.90 -1.18
C ILE A 122 -3.85 -2.65 -0.90
N VAL A 123 -2.76 -2.18 -1.50
CA VAL A 123 -1.41 -2.66 -1.26
C VAL A 123 -0.67 -1.56 -0.51
N PHE A 124 -0.31 -1.84 0.73
CA PHE A 124 0.44 -0.90 1.54
C PHE A 124 1.92 -0.92 1.17
N ASP A 125 2.51 0.27 1.13
CA ASP A 125 3.94 0.46 0.92
C ASP A 125 4.64 0.79 2.25
N LYS A 126 4.01 1.66 3.07
CA LYS A 126 4.62 2.16 4.31
C LYS A 126 3.58 2.44 5.39
N PHE A 127 3.94 2.14 6.64
CA PHE A 127 3.22 2.58 7.84
C PHE A 127 4.07 3.60 8.60
N THR A 128 3.52 4.77 8.91
CA THR A 128 4.21 5.76 9.75
C THR A 128 3.47 5.88 11.08
N PRO A 129 4.13 5.67 12.24
CA PRO A 129 3.48 5.83 13.53
C PRO A 129 2.92 7.25 13.67
N ALA A 130 1.63 7.35 14.02
CA ALA A 130 0.99 8.66 14.15
C ALA A 130 1.54 9.46 15.34
N ILE A 131 2.06 8.76 16.36
CA ILE A 131 2.69 9.37 17.54
C ILE A 131 3.96 10.15 17.17
N GLU A 132 4.82 9.61 16.29
CA GLU A 132 6.05 10.28 15.85
C GLU A 132 5.75 11.57 15.09
N LEU A 133 4.72 11.54 14.23
CA LEU A 133 4.26 12.71 13.50
C LEU A 133 3.74 13.79 14.46
N PHE A 134 3.00 13.38 15.49
CA PHE A 134 2.49 14.30 16.51
C PHE A 134 3.62 14.94 17.32
N VAL A 135 4.56 14.15 17.84
CA VAL A 135 5.72 14.65 18.58
C VAL A 135 6.54 15.63 17.73
N THR A 136 6.80 15.29 16.47
CA THR A 136 7.52 16.17 15.54
C THR A 136 6.80 17.50 15.32
N ALA A 137 5.47 17.47 15.19
CA ALA A 137 4.67 18.68 15.03
C ALA A 137 4.68 19.56 16.29
N MET A 138 4.60 18.94 17.47
CA MET A 138 4.67 19.64 18.76
C MET A 138 6.01 20.33 18.96
N LEU A 139 7.13 19.64 18.70
CA LEU A 139 8.47 20.23 18.82
C LEU A 139 8.66 21.43 17.88
N LYS A 140 8.14 21.36 16.64
CA LYS A 140 8.17 22.49 15.71
C LYS A 140 7.34 23.68 16.22
N LEU A 141 6.19 23.40 16.83
CA LEU A 141 5.33 24.43 17.39
C LEU A 141 5.94 25.10 18.62
N GLU A 142 6.64 24.35 19.47
CA GLU A 142 7.39 24.88 20.61
C GLU A 142 8.61 25.69 20.13
N GLY A 143 9.37 25.20 19.14
CA GLY A 143 10.50 25.91 18.57
C GLY A 143 10.11 27.19 17.83
N ALA A 144 8.90 27.29 17.28
CA ALA A 144 8.38 28.50 16.64
C ALA A 144 7.85 29.55 17.65
N LYS A 145 7.70 29.18 18.92
CA LYS A 145 7.31 30.10 20.02
C LYS A 145 8.51 30.75 20.72
N ALA A 146 9.73 30.26 20.48
CA ALA A 146 10.99 30.81 20.98
C ALA A 146 11.53 31.88 20.02
#